data_AF-A0A1Y5DQ13-F1
#
_entry.id   AF-A0A1Y5DQ13-F1
#
_cell.length_a   1.000
_cell.length_b   1.000
_cell.length_c   1.000
_cell.angle_alpha   90.00
_cell.angle_beta   90.00
_cell.angle_gamma   90.00
#
_symmetry.space_group_name_H-M   'P 1'
#
loop_
_entity.id
_entity.type
_entity.pdbx_description
1 polymer ?
#
loop_
_entity_poly.entity_id
_entity_poly.type
_entity_poly.pdbx_seq_one_letter_code
_entity_poly.pdbx_strand_id
1 'polypeptide(L)'
;QSANPKKEAPKTFASKIFATHEFGYRRITIERPLRESYQFSDERIAELRFAPKPLNAPMKWVYEAYGENWSDDYDCENYGVLAEHETDIRKHLKTHFSDLKEAKIKELLDHKTWAAQKQCLLKAKQLQAELGKNQCDDMNGYEAAIKVACKAQSIILEAKEKKQITTAVSWKNPEAEKVIKKVHKNTDSNSLYGLFDVDGQTIEFQPDGGLRDNENVALDPSQTVNMLNEAYFKKEVQHHVPDAWIDANKTDDKDQEVGIVGYEIPFNRHFYQYQPPRNLVEIDADLDAVSAEIMDLLQEVHS
;
A
#
# COMPACT_ATOMS: atom_id res chain seq x y z
N GLN A 1 18.71 52.78 -10.19
CA GLN A 1 17.84 51.71 -9.65
C GLN A 1 16.53 52.37 -9.26
N SER A 2 15.55 52.38 -10.16
CA SER A 2 14.23 52.97 -9.88
C SER A 2 13.61 52.23 -8.70
N ALA A 3 13.48 52.94 -7.59
CA ALA A 3 12.82 52.46 -6.39
C ALA A 3 11.32 52.52 -6.65
N ASN A 4 10.78 51.53 -7.35
CA ASN A 4 9.34 51.39 -7.46
C ASN A 4 8.83 50.99 -6.07
N PRO A 5 8.13 51.86 -5.32
CA PRO A 5 7.68 51.53 -3.98
C PRO A 5 6.55 50.52 -4.15
N LYS A 6 6.86 49.22 -4.06
CA LYS A 6 5.82 48.25 -3.71
C LYS A 6 5.22 48.75 -2.40
N LYS A 7 4.02 49.34 -2.47
CA LYS A 7 3.20 49.69 -1.30
C LYS A 7 3.18 48.44 -0.43
N GLU A 8 3.92 48.45 0.68
CA GLU A 8 3.96 47.31 1.58
C GLU A 8 2.52 47.01 1.97
N ALA A 9 2.06 45.78 1.74
CA ALA A 9 0.74 45.37 2.16
C ALA A 9 0.61 45.68 3.67
N PRO A 10 -0.48 46.31 4.13
CA PRO A 10 -0.64 46.67 5.53
C PRO A 10 -0.42 45.41 6.37
N LYS A 11 0.56 45.44 7.26
CA LYS A 11 0.80 44.37 8.24
C LYS A 11 -0.36 44.39 9.24
N THR A 12 -1.45 43.72 8.90
CA THR A 12 -2.58 43.56 9.81
C THR A 12 -2.19 42.54 10.87
N PHE A 13 -1.87 43.01 12.07
CA PHE A 13 -1.68 42.14 13.22
C PHE A 13 -3.06 41.57 13.60
N ALA A 14 -3.27 40.28 13.38
CA ALA A 14 -4.52 39.60 13.72
C ALA A 14 -4.25 38.53 14.78
N SER A 15 -5.05 38.53 15.84
CA SER A 15 -5.04 37.50 16.89
C SER A 15 -6.46 36.98 17.07
N LYS A 16 -6.59 35.67 17.29
CA LYS A 16 -7.86 34.99 17.58
C LYS A 16 -7.61 33.96 18.68
N ILE A 17 -8.55 33.84 19.61
CA ILE A 17 -8.54 32.84 20.68
C ILE A 17 -9.60 31.80 20.34
N PHE A 18 -9.23 30.52 20.46
CA PHE A 18 -10.10 29.39 20.17
C PHE A 18 -9.97 28.36 21.29
N ALA A 19 -11.00 27.54 21.49
CA ALA A 19 -10.86 26.38 22.35
C ALA A 19 -9.96 25.33 21.68
N THR A 20 -9.16 24.60 22.47
CA THR A 20 -8.17 23.65 21.93
C THR A 20 -8.81 22.56 21.06
N HIS A 21 -9.97 22.06 21.44
CA HIS A 21 -10.68 21.00 20.71
C HIS A 21 -11.16 21.43 19.31
N GLU A 22 -11.30 22.73 19.03
CA GLU A 22 -11.73 23.23 17.71
C GLU A 22 -10.71 22.94 16.60
N PHE A 23 -9.45 22.70 16.97
CA PHE A 23 -8.39 22.26 16.07
C PHE A 23 -8.08 20.77 16.19
N GLY A 24 -8.69 20.12 17.17
CA GLY A 24 -8.46 18.72 17.46
C GLY A 24 -9.33 17.85 16.58
N TYR A 25 -8.78 16.72 16.17
CA TYR A 25 -9.51 15.63 15.57
C TYR A 25 -9.08 14.31 16.18
N ARG A 26 -9.96 13.32 16.09
CA ARG A 26 -9.69 11.93 16.37
C ARG A 26 -9.55 11.20 15.04
N ARG A 27 -8.35 10.72 14.76
CA ARG A 27 -8.08 9.94 13.56
C ARG A 27 -8.44 8.48 13.79
N ILE A 28 -9.57 8.05 13.23
CA ILE A 28 -10.00 6.65 13.27
C ILE A 28 -9.41 5.89 12.07
N THR A 29 -9.02 4.63 12.29
CA THR A 29 -8.54 3.75 11.22
C THR A 29 -9.73 3.00 10.65
N ILE A 30 -9.93 3.12 9.34
CA ILE A 30 -10.97 2.42 8.60
C ILE A 30 -10.35 1.20 7.93
N GLU A 31 -10.88 0.03 8.26
CA GLU A 31 -10.48 -1.25 7.68
C GLU A 31 -11.54 -1.75 6.70
N ARG A 32 -11.10 -2.54 5.73
CA ARG A 32 -11.93 -3.19 4.72
C ARG A 32 -11.51 -4.65 4.58
N PRO A 33 -12.41 -5.55 4.18
CA PRO A 33 -12.08 -6.97 4.14
C PRO A 33 -11.14 -7.25 2.97
N LEU A 34 -10.12 -8.07 3.24
CA LEU A 34 -9.30 -8.70 2.22
C LEU A 34 -10.16 -9.65 1.41
N ARG A 35 -10.00 -9.60 0.08
CA ARG A 35 -10.62 -10.50 -0.87
C ARG A 35 -9.53 -10.99 -1.82
N GLU A 36 -9.36 -12.30 -1.89
CA GLU A 36 -8.30 -12.92 -2.68
C GLU A 36 -8.85 -14.08 -3.48
N SER A 37 -8.41 -14.15 -4.72
CA SER A 37 -8.57 -15.34 -5.56
C SER A 37 -7.27 -16.11 -5.58
N TYR A 38 -7.35 -17.39 -5.92
CA TYR A 38 -6.18 -18.18 -6.25
C TYR A 38 -6.38 -19.00 -7.52
N GLN A 39 -5.28 -19.29 -8.20
CA GLN A 39 -5.26 -20.11 -9.39
C GLN A 39 -3.89 -20.76 -9.59
N PHE A 40 -3.90 -22.07 -9.79
CA PHE A 40 -2.74 -22.86 -10.17
C PHE A 40 -2.57 -22.84 -11.69
N SER A 41 -2.45 -21.67 -12.31
CA SER A 41 -2.18 -21.57 -13.76
C SER A 41 -0.71 -21.88 -14.05
N ASP A 42 -0.40 -22.26 -15.30
CA ASP A 42 0.97 -22.58 -15.70
C ASP A 42 1.88 -21.35 -15.54
N GLU A 43 1.37 -20.16 -15.85
CA GLU A 43 2.07 -18.89 -15.74
C GLU A 43 2.37 -18.53 -14.27
N ARG A 44 1.42 -18.75 -13.37
CA ARG A 44 1.60 -18.45 -11.94
C ARG A 44 2.57 -19.40 -11.27
N ILE A 45 2.46 -20.70 -11.59
CA ILE A 45 3.37 -21.71 -11.06
C ILE A 45 4.77 -21.51 -11.61
N ALA A 46 4.90 -21.11 -12.88
CA ALA A 46 6.19 -20.82 -13.53
C ALA A 46 7.05 -19.81 -12.77
N GLU A 47 6.45 -18.85 -12.07
CA GLU A 47 7.16 -17.86 -11.24
C GLU A 47 7.91 -18.48 -10.06
N LEU A 48 7.53 -19.68 -9.62
CA LEU A 48 8.21 -20.40 -8.53
C LEU A 48 9.61 -20.91 -8.92
N ARG A 49 9.99 -20.83 -10.20
CA ARG A 49 11.38 -21.02 -10.64
C ARG A 49 12.35 -20.04 -9.98
N PHE A 50 11.85 -18.90 -9.53
CA PHE A 50 12.66 -17.81 -9.02
C PHE A 50 12.37 -17.56 -7.54
N ALA A 51 13.43 -17.38 -6.76
CA ALA A 51 13.28 -17.02 -5.36
C ALA A 51 12.62 -15.64 -5.23
N PRO A 52 11.92 -15.34 -4.12
CA PRO A 52 11.32 -14.04 -3.90
C PRO A 52 12.32 -12.88 -3.92
N LYS A 53 11.82 -11.64 -3.91
CA LYS A 53 12.66 -10.45 -3.78
C LYS A 53 13.64 -10.61 -2.60
N PRO A 54 14.91 -10.21 -2.75
CA PRO A 54 15.46 -9.43 -3.87
C PRO A 54 15.98 -10.27 -5.07
N LEU A 55 15.93 -11.60 -5.00
CA LEU A 55 16.56 -12.47 -6.01
C LEU A 55 15.74 -12.66 -7.28
N ASN A 56 14.42 -12.43 -7.23
CA ASN A 56 13.49 -12.73 -8.32
C ASN A 56 13.94 -12.19 -9.69
N ALA A 57 14.13 -10.88 -9.84
CA ALA A 57 14.51 -10.27 -11.12
C ALA A 57 15.93 -10.68 -11.58
N PRO A 58 16.97 -10.67 -10.71
CA PRO A 58 18.28 -11.23 -11.04
C PRO A 58 18.24 -12.68 -11.54
N MET A 59 17.46 -13.55 -10.89
CA MET A 59 17.34 -14.95 -11.29
C MET A 59 16.63 -15.10 -12.63
N LYS A 60 15.60 -14.30 -12.93
CA LYS A 60 14.96 -14.29 -14.26
C LYS A 60 15.97 -14.00 -15.37
N TRP A 61 16.81 -12.98 -15.18
CA TRP A 61 17.85 -12.65 -16.14
C TRP A 61 18.86 -13.79 -16.32
N VAL A 62 19.35 -14.39 -15.23
CA VAL A 62 20.29 -15.52 -15.31
C VAL A 62 19.67 -16.71 -16.03
N TYR A 63 18.40 -17.03 -15.74
CA TYR A 63 17.70 -18.13 -16.41
C TYR A 63 17.52 -17.86 -17.90
N GLU A 64 17.17 -16.64 -18.29
CA GLU A 64 17.05 -16.25 -19.70
C GLU A 64 18.40 -16.32 -20.43
N ALA A 65 19.49 -15.90 -19.78
CA ALA A 65 20.81 -15.83 -20.41
C ALA A 65 21.57 -17.17 -20.42
N TYR A 66 21.35 -18.04 -19.44
CA TYR A 66 22.17 -19.25 -19.23
C TYR A 66 21.35 -20.54 -19.05
N GLY A 67 20.01 -20.44 -19.03
CA GLY A 67 19.11 -21.57 -18.75
C GLY A 67 18.72 -22.41 -19.95
N GLU A 68 19.30 -22.20 -21.14
CA GLU A 68 18.93 -22.91 -22.38
C GLU A 68 18.95 -24.44 -22.25
N ASN A 69 19.90 -24.96 -21.47
CA ASN A 69 20.06 -26.40 -21.23
C ASN A 69 19.40 -26.88 -19.92
N TRP A 70 18.60 -26.05 -19.25
CA TRP A 70 17.94 -26.42 -17.99
C TRP A 70 16.54 -26.96 -18.26
N SER A 71 16.24 -28.11 -17.67
CA SER A 71 14.90 -28.69 -17.68
C SER A 71 14.30 -28.69 -16.27
N ASP A 72 12.99 -28.47 -16.21
CA ASP A 72 12.22 -28.67 -14.99
C ASP A 72 12.07 -30.16 -14.61
N ASP A 73 12.51 -31.10 -15.47
CA ASP A 73 12.44 -32.53 -15.20
C ASP A 73 13.19 -32.89 -13.92
N TYR A 74 12.68 -33.89 -13.20
CA TYR A 74 13.25 -34.32 -11.91
C TYR A 74 14.76 -34.61 -12.01
N ASP A 75 15.18 -35.24 -13.11
CA ASP A 75 16.54 -35.73 -13.35
C ASP A 75 17.50 -34.70 -13.98
N CYS A 76 17.08 -33.44 -14.18
CA CYS A 76 18.00 -32.43 -14.73
C CYS A 76 19.10 -32.06 -13.70
N GLU A 77 20.30 -32.62 -13.90
CA GLU A 77 21.49 -32.43 -13.05
C GLU A 77 22.15 -31.06 -13.20
N ASN A 78 21.99 -30.40 -14.35
CA ASN A 78 22.68 -29.15 -14.68
C ASN A 78 21.92 -27.88 -14.24
N TYR A 79 20.81 -28.02 -13.51
CA TYR A 79 19.92 -26.92 -13.18
C TYR A 79 20.56 -25.93 -12.20
N GLY A 80 20.88 -24.71 -12.65
CA GLY A 80 21.54 -23.73 -11.78
C GLY A 80 23.05 -23.93 -11.62
N VAL A 81 23.69 -24.75 -12.48
CA VAL A 81 25.15 -24.88 -12.52
C VAL A 81 25.72 -23.67 -13.27
N LEU A 82 26.34 -22.74 -12.53
CA LEU A 82 26.77 -21.43 -13.05
C LEU A 82 28.27 -21.16 -12.90
N ALA A 83 29.06 -22.14 -12.46
CA ALA A 83 30.48 -21.96 -12.12
C ALA A 83 31.32 -21.41 -13.28
N GLU A 84 31.07 -21.87 -14.51
CA GLU A 84 31.80 -21.42 -15.71
C GLU A 84 31.50 -19.97 -16.09
N HIS A 85 30.33 -19.45 -15.71
CA HIS A 85 29.86 -18.11 -16.06
C HIS A 85 29.87 -17.14 -14.87
N GLU A 86 30.43 -17.56 -13.73
CA GLU A 86 30.32 -16.82 -12.46
C GLU A 86 30.84 -15.38 -12.58
N THR A 87 31.97 -15.19 -13.25
CA THR A 87 32.62 -13.87 -13.40
C THR A 87 31.74 -12.90 -14.18
N ASP A 88 31.14 -13.35 -15.29
CA ASP A 88 30.30 -12.52 -16.15
C ASP A 88 28.96 -12.20 -15.49
N ILE A 89 28.36 -13.19 -14.84
CA ILE A 89 27.14 -13.01 -14.04
C ILE A 89 27.37 -11.97 -12.94
N ARG A 90 28.45 -12.09 -12.16
CA ARG A 90 28.80 -11.12 -11.12
C ARG A 90 28.95 -9.71 -11.67
N LYS A 91 29.62 -9.56 -12.81
CA LYS A 91 29.83 -8.26 -13.47
C LYS A 91 28.49 -7.63 -13.89
N HIS A 92 27.62 -8.41 -14.51
CA HIS A 92 26.29 -7.93 -14.90
C HIS A 92 25.45 -7.55 -13.68
N LEU A 93 25.40 -8.41 -12.66
CA LEU A 93 24.63 -8.16 -11.43
C LEU A 93 25.08 -6.87 -10.73
N LYS A 94 26.38 -6.63 -10.63
CA LYS A 94 26.90 -5.39 -10.03
C LYS A 94 26.59 -4.13 -10.84
N THR A 95 26.36 -4.28 -12.14
CA THR A 95 26.08 -3.15 -13.05
C THR A 95 24.59 -2.82 -13.11
N HIS A 96 23.73 -3.83 -13.23
CA HIS A 96 22.30 -3.66 -13.48
C HIS A 96 21.43 -3.86 -12.23
N PHE A 97 21.98 -4.50 -11.18
CA PHE A 97 21.31 -4.74 -9.91
C PHE A 97 22.18 -4.23 -8.75
N SER A 98 22.57 -2.95 -8.80
CA SER A 98 23.52 -2.33 -7.86
C SER A 98 23.12 -2.43 -6.39
N ASP A 99 21.82 -2.53 -6.10
CA ASP A 99 21.29 -2.69 -4.73
C ASP A 99 21.42 -4.12 -4.19
N LEU A 100 21.80 -5.08 -5.04
CA LEU A 100 21.95 -6.48 -4.67
C LEU A 100 23.28 -6.69 -3.93
N LYS A 101 23.17 -6.90 -2.62
CA LYS A 101 24.33 -7.15 -1.74
C LYS A 101 25.09 -8.41 -2.16
N GLU A 102 26.42 -8.41 -1.96
CA GLU A 102 27.32 -9.53 -2.29
C GLU A 102 26.88 -10.88 -1.70
N ALA A 103 26.29 -10.88 -0.48
CA ALA A 103 25.72 -12.08 0.11
C ALA A 103 24.59 -12.69 -0.74
N LYS A 104 23.75 -11.85 -1.35
CA LYS A 104 22.66 -12.27 -2.23
C LYS A 104 23.14 -12.68 -3.62
N ILE A 105 24.21 -12.07 -4.12
CA ILE A 105 24.90 -12.52 -5.33
C ILE A 105 25.43 -13.95 -5.14
N LYS A 106 26.10 -14.22 -4.01
CA LYS A 106 26.57 -15.57 -3.67
C LYS A 106 25.43 -16.57 -3.52
N GLU A 107 24.33 -16.18 -2.88
CA GLU A 107 23.12 -17.02 -2.76
C GLU A 107 22.54 -17.36 -4.14
N LEU A 108 22.52 -16.40 -5.07
CA LEU A 108 22.04 -16.63 -6.44
C LEU A 108 22.94 -17.59 -7.24
N LEU A 109 24.25 -17.51 -7.04
CA LEU A 109 25.23 -18.38 -7.71
C LEU A 109 25.30 -19.78 -7.11
N ASP A 110 24.72 -19.99 -5.93
CA ASP A 110 24.65 -21.30 -5.29
C ASP A 110 23.58 -22.17 -5.97
N HIS A 111 24.02 -23.28 -6.57
CA HIS A 111 23.15 -24.31 -7.16
C HIS A 111 22.03 -24.75 -6.20
N LYS A 112 22.28 -24.80 -4.88
CA LYS A 112 21.25 -25.21 -3.89
C LYS A 112 20.05 -24.28 -3.90
N THR A 113 20.24 -23.00 -4.18
CA THR A 113 19.16 -22.02 -4.31
C THR A 113 18.23 -22.39 -5.46
N TRP A 114 18.80 -22.67 -6.62
CA TRP A 114 18.06 -23.07 -7.82
C TRP A 114 17.37 -24.41 -7.64
N ALA A 115 18.07 -25.39 -7.08
CA ALA A 115 17.49 -26.69 -6.77
C ALA A 115 16.28 -26.58 -5.83
N ALA A 116 16.35 -25.73 -4.80
CA ALA A 116 15.22 -25.47 -3.91
C ALA A 116 14.02 -24.83 -4.63
N GLN A 117 14.26 -23.90 -5.56
CA GLN A 117 13.18 -23.30 -6.37
C GLN A 117 12.56 -24.33 -7.31
N LYS A 118 13.37 -25.14 -7.98
CA LYS A 118 12.90 -26.25 -8.82
C LYS A 118 12.02 -27.23 -8.04
N GLN A 119 12.44 -27.61 -6.82
CA GLN A 119 11.62 -28.48 -5.96
C GLN A 119 10.29 -27.82 -5.58
N CYS A 120 10.29 -26.54 -5.23
CA CYS A 120 9.07 -25.78 -4.95
C CYS A 120 8.11 -25.75 -6.17
N LEU A 121 8.65 -25.48 -7.36
CA LEU A 121 7.93 -25.53 -8.64
C LEU A 121 7.30 -26.91 -8.90
N LEU A 122 8.07 -27.99 -8.71
CA LEU A 122 7.59 -29.36 -8.93
C LEU A 122 6.45 -29.73 -8.00
N LYS A 123 6.58 -29.39 -6.71
CA LYS A 123 5.49 -29.57 -5.74
C LYS A 123 4.25 -28.78 -6.16
N ALA A 124 4.40 -27.55 -6.65
CA ALA A 124 3.27 -26.76 -7.14
C ALA A 124 2.61 -27.37 -8.39
N LYS A 125 3.39 -27.94 -9.33
CA LYS A 125 2.83 -28.70 -10.47
C LYS A 125 2.06 -29.94 -10.03
N GLN A 126 2.51 -30.63 -8.98
CA GLN A 126 1.77 -31.76 -8.42
C GLN A 126 0.47 -31.30 -7.74
N LEU A 127 0.49 -30.16 -7.02
CA LEU A 127 -0.74 -29.56 -6.46
C LEU A 127 -1.72 -29.16 -7.58
N GLN A 128 -1.23 -28.60 -8.69
CA GLN A 128 -2.04 -28.26 -9.85
C GLN A 128 -2.76 -29.47 -10.45
N ALA A 129 -2.14 -30.66 -10.45
CA ALA A 129 -2.76 -31.87 -10.97
C ALA A 129 -4.03 -32.26 -10.17
N GLU A 130 -4.07 -31.97 -8.87
CA GLU A 130 -5.23 -32.24 -8.00
C GLU A 130 -6.23 -31.08 -7.95
N LEU A 131 -5.73 -29.84 -7.90
CA LEU A 131 -6.57 -28.64 -7.74
C LEU A 131 -7.12 -28.11 -9.08
N GLY A 132 -6.53 -28.54 -10.19
CA GLY A 132 -6.83 -28.02 -11.52
C GLY A 132 -6.27 -26.62 -11.77
N LYS A 133 -6.61 -26.07 -12.94
CA LYS A 133 -6.12 -24.75 -13.41
C LYS A 133 -7.16 -23.64 -13.33
N ASN A 134 -8.36 -23.95 -12.86
CA ASN A 134 -9.44 -22.98 -12.79
C ASN A 134 -9.20 -21.99 -11.64
N GLN A 135 -9.61 -20.75 -11.83
CA GLN A 135 -9.61 -19.74 -10.77
C GLN A 135 -10.67 -20.10 -9.72
N CYS A 136 -10.32 -19.86 -8.46
CA CYS A 136 -11.25 -19.93 -7.34
C CYS A 136 -11.26 -18.57 -6.64
N ASP A 137 -12.46 -18.02 -6.47
CA ASP A 137 -12.72 -16.72 -5.87
C ASP A 137 -13.06 -16.80 -4.39
N ASP A 138 -12.72 -17.91 -3.73
CA ASP A 138 -12.91 -18.10 -2.30
C ASP A 138 -11.65 -18.67 -1.63
N MET A 139 -10.89 -17.79 -0.98
CA MET A 139 -9.67 -18.17 -0.27
C MET A 139 -9.94 -18.95 1.03
N ASN A 140 -11.17 -18.97 1.55
CA ASN A 140 -11.49 -19.62 2.82
C ASN A 140 -11.36 -21.15 2.74
N GLY A 141 -11.58 -21.74 1.56
CA GLY A 141 -11.39 -23.17 1.31
C GLY A 141 -9.95 -23.58 0.96
N TYR A 142 -9.06 -22.62 0.66
CA TYR A 142 -7.72 -22.88 0.10
C TYR A 142 -6.88 -23.82 0.98
N GLU A 143 -6.83 -23.57 2.28
CA GLU A 143 -6.04 -24.37 3.23
C GLU A 143 -6.48 -25.83 3.29
N ALA A 144 -7.79 -26.08 3.25
CA ALA A 144 -8.33 -27.42 3.20
C ALA A 144 -8.02 -28.10 1.86
N ALA A 145 -8.15 -27.38 0.75
CA ALA A 145 -7.84 -27.87 -0.59
C ALA A 145 -6.37 -28.28 -0.72
N ILE A 146 -5.43 -27.44 -0.27
CA ILE A 146 -3.99 -27.74 -0.23
C ILE A 146 -3.72 -28.98 0.61
N LYS A 147 -4.34 -29.10 1.79
CA LYS A 147 -4.17 -30.26 2.66
C LYS A 147 -4.66 -31.56 2.00
N VAL A 148 -5.76 -31.51 1.26
CA VAL A 148 -6.28 -32.67 0.51
C VAL A 148 -5.32 -33.04 -0.62
N ALA A 149 -4.90 -32.06 -1.42
CA ALA A 149 -3.97 -32.26 -2.54
C ALA A 149 -2.60 -32.82 -2.05
N CYS A 150 -2.04 -32.27 -0.97
CA CYS A 150 -0.81 -32.80 -0.38
C CYS A 150 -0.93 -34.26 0.05
N LYS A 151 -2.08 -34.68 0.59
CA LYS A 151 -2.31 -36.08 0.95
C LYS A 151 -2.43 -36.99 -0.28
N ALA A 152 -3.16 -36.54 -1.30
CA ALA A 152 -3.34 -37.31 -2.54
C ALA A 152 -2.00 -37.55 -3.25
N GLN A 153 -1.13 -36.54 -3.29
CA GLN A 153 0.16 -36.59 -3.96
C GLN A 153 1.33 -36.99 -3.04
N SER A 154 1.06 -37.30 -1.77
CA SER A 154 2.08 -37.61 -0.75
C SER A 154 3.20 -36.55 -0.62
N ILE A 155 2.82 -35.27 -0.74
CA ILE A 155 3.73 -34.12 -0.68
C ILE A 155 3.78 -33.57 0.75
N ILE A 156 4.97 -33.18 1.17
CA ILE A 156 5.18 -32.36 2.37
C ILE A 156 5.63 -30.96 1.93
N LEU A 157 4.86 -29.95 2.31
CA LEU A 157 5.19 -28.54 2.10
C LEU A 157 5.77 -27.96 3.39
N GLU A 158 7.00 -27.45 3.31
CA GLU A 158 7.57 -26.65 4.37
C GLU A 158 6.85 -25.28 4.45
N ALA A 159 6.90 -24.63 5.62
CA ALA A 159 6.23 -23.34 5.83
C ALA A 159 6.66 -22.27 4.81
N LYS A 160 7.94 -22.25 4.43
CA LYS A 160 8.48 -21.33 3.43
C LYS A 160 7.96 -21.62 2.03
N GLU A 161 7.94 -22.88 1.63
CA GLU A 161 7.42 -23.33 0.33
C GLU A 161 5.94 -23.01 0.21
N LYS A 162 5.13 -23.39 1.21
CA LYS A 162 3.71 -23.10 1.24
C LYS A 162 3.43 -21.60 1.11
N LYS A 163 4.14 -20.77 1.88
CA LYS A 163 4.01 -19.31 1.78
C LYS A 163 4.34 -18.80 0.37
N GLN A 164 5.41 -19.32 -0.23
CA GLN A 164 5.84 -18.91 -1.57
C GLN A 164 4.84 -19.34 -2.64
N ILE A 165 4.36 -20.59 -2.59
CA ILE A 165 3.32 -21.11 -3.48
C ILE A 165 2.07 -20.26 -3.36
N THR A 166 1.54 -20.06 -2.15
CA THR A 166 0.36 -19.21 -1.91
C THR A 166 0.55 -17.82 -2.52
N THR A 167 1.70 -17.18 -2.29
CA THR A 167 1.99 -15.85 -2.84
C THR A 167 2.03 -15.82 -4.37
N ALA A 168 2.49 -16.89 -5.02
CA ALA A 168 2.54 -16.97 -6.48
C ALA A 168 1.15 -17.21 -7.10
N VAL A 169 0.34 -18.04 -6.45
CA VAL A 169 -0.96 -18.46 -6.97
C VAL A 169 -2.12 -17.55 -6.58
N SER A 170 -1.98 -16.71 -5.54
CA SER A 170 -3.03 -15.82 -5.06
C SER A 170 -2.83 -14.36 -5.46
N TRP A 171 -3.92 -13.61 -5.51
CA TRP A 171 -3.92 -12.17 -5.73
C TRP A 171 -5.18 -11.54 -5.16
N LYS A 172 -5.12 -10.23 -4.89
CA LYS A 172 -6.30 -9.46 -4.47
C LYS A 172 -7.31 -9.36 -5.61
N ASN A 173 -8.56 -9.72 -5.33
CA ASN A 173 -9.66 -9.64 -6.27
C ASN A 173 -10.90 -9.05 -5.57
N PRO A 174 -11.37 -7.84 -5.94
CA PRO A 174 -12.56 -7.23 -5.35
C PRO A 174 -13.84 -8.08 -5.47
N GLU A 175 -13.92 -8.94 -6.48
CA GLU A 175 -15.08 -9.81 -6.74
C GLU A 175 -15.02 -11.13 -5.95
N ALA A 176 -13.90 -11.43 -5.28
CA ALA A 176 -13.74 -12.63 -4.47
C ALA A 176 -14.46 -12.52 -3.12
N GLU A 177 -14.70 -13.67 -2.49
CA GLU A 177 -15.24 -13.75 -1.14
C GLU A 177 -14.30 -13.09 -0.12
N LYS A 178 -14.91 -12.55 0.95
CA LYS A 178 -14.16 -11.95 2.04
C LYS A 178 -13.36 -13.03 2.78
N VAL A 179 -12.08 -12.80 3.00
CA VAL A 179 -11.20 -13.71 3.71
C VAL A 179 -11.54 -13.68 5.20
N ILE A 180 -11.92 -14.83 5.76
CA ILE A 180 -12.24 -15.02 7.17
C ILE A 180 -10.94 -15.12 7.95
N LYS A 181 -10.75 -14.21 8.90
CA LYS A 181 -9.66 -14.28 9.87
C LYS A 181 -10.03 -15.21 11.02
N LYS A 182 -11.26 -15.10 11.53
CA LYS A 182 -11.72 -15.89 12.66
C LYS A 182 -13.24 -15.99 12.72
N VAL A 183 -13.73 -17.18 13.11
CA VAL A 183 -15.10 -17.40 13.55
C VAL A 183 -15.13 -17.34 15.08
N HIS A 184 -15.88 -16.41 15.64
CA HIS A 184 -16.03 -16.26 17.09
C HIS A 184 -17.22 -17.06 17.61
N LYS A 185 -17.03 -17.70 18.78
CA LYS A 185 -18.10 -18.42 19.49
C LYS A 185 -18.49 -17.59 20.70
N ASN A 186 -19.80 -17.40 20.93
CA ASN A 186 -20.33 -16.65 22.08
C ASN A 186 -19.85 -15.20 22.14
N THR A 187 -19.74 -14.54 20.99
CA THR A 187 -19.41 -13.11 20.91
C THR A 187 -20.48 -12.46 20.06
N ASP A 188 -21.11 -11.41 20.58
CA ASP A 188 -22.11 -10.67 19.83
C ASP A 188 -21.47 -9.99 18.62
N SER A 189 -22.23 -9.93 17.52
CA SER A 189 -21.78 -9.21 16.33
C SER A 189 -21.81 -7.71 16.58
N ASN A 190 -20.83 -7.02 16.00
CA ASN A 190 -20.75 -5.57 15.95
C ASN A 190 -19.99 -5.16 14.69
N SER A 191 -20.74 -4.91 13.62
CA SER A 191 -20.17 -4.61 12.29
C SER A 191 -19.37 -3.31 12.26
N LEU A 192 -19.66 -2.36 13.16
CA LEU A 192 -18.91 -1.10 13.29
C LEU A 192 -17.46 -1.34 13.70
N TYR A 193 -17.16 -2.47 14.35
CA TYR A 193 -15.83 -2.82 14.83
C TYR A 193 -15.33 -4.17 14.30
N GLY A 194 -15.82 -4.57 13.11
CA GLY A 194 -15.26 -5.70 12.35
C GLY A 194 -15.78 -7.08 12.73
N LEU A 195 -16.85 -7.16 13.52
CA LEU A 195 -17.52 -8.41 13.88
C LEU A 195 -18.87 -8.49 13.15
N PHE A 196 -18.93 -9.24 12.07
CA PHE A 196 -20.12 -9.33 11.21
C PHE A 196 -20.95 -10.55 11.55
N ASP A 197 -22.28 -10.40 11.54
CA ASP A 197 -23.18 -11.56 11.56
C ASP A 197 -23.30 -12.13 10.15
N VAL A 198 -22.91 -13.39 9.98
CA VAL A 198 -23.04 -14.15 8.73
C VAL A 198 -23.66 -15.49 9.09
N ASP A 199 -24.89 -15.72 8.63
CA ASP A 199 -25.65 -16.95 8.88
C ASP A 199 -25.74 -17.34 10.37
N GLY A 200 -25.88 -16.34 11.26
CA GLY A 200 -25.95 -16.54 12.71
C GLY A 200 -24.61 -16.87 13.37
N GLN A 201 -23.49 -16.68 12.66
CA GLN A 201 -22.14 -16.75 13.21
C GLN A 201 -21.48 -15.37 13.22
N THR A 202 -20.74 -15.09 14.29
CA THR A 202 -19.93 -13.87 14.37
C THR A 202 -18.59 -14.08 13.69
N ILE A 203 -18.40 -13.40 12.56
CA ILE A 203 -17.22 -13.51 11.70
C ILE A 203 -16.37 -12.25 11.79
N GLU A 204 -15.07 -12.44 12.01
CA GLU A 204 -14.05 -11.42 11.85
C GLU A 204 -13.34 -11.64 10.52
N PHE A 205 -13.38 -10.64 9.63
CA PHE A 205 -12.68 -10.69 8.34
C PHE A 205 -11.23 -10.21 8.49
N GLN A 206 -10.35 -10.75 7.64
CA GLN A 206 -8.97 -10.31 7.56
C GLN A 206 -8.93 -8.90 6.95
N PRO A 207 -8.31 -7.90 7.60
CA PRO A 207 -8.18 -6.56 7.03
C PRO A 207 -7.25 -6.55 5.81
N ASP A 208 -7.64 -5.79 4.78
CA ASP A 208 -6.77 -5.43 3.66
C ASP A 208 -6.00 -4.14 3.95
N GLY A 209 -4.72 -4.29 4.29
CA GLY A 209 -3.84 -3.13 4.56
C GLY A 209 -3.62 -2.19 3.37
N GLY A 210 -3.93 -2.61 2.13
CA GLY A 210 -3.87 -1.76 0.93
C GLY A 210 -5.16 -0.96 0.67
N LEU A 211 -6.25 -1.30 1.37
CA LEU A 211 -7.52 -0.56 1.34
C LEU A 211 -7.80 0.17 2.67
N ARG A 212 -6.85 0.12 3.61
CA ARG A 212 -6.93 0.83 4.89
C ARG A 212 -6.92 2.33 4.64
N ASP A 213 -7.85 3.03 5.26
CA ASP A 213 -7.95 4.48 5.23
C ASP A 213 -7.99 5.08 6.64
N ASN A 214 -7.95 6.40 6.74
CA ASN A 214 -8.09 7.13 7.99
C ASN A 214 -9.06 8.29 7.83
N GLU A 215 -9.95 8.44 8.80
CA GLU A 215 -10.90 9.55 8.86
C GLU A 215 -10.62 10.42 10.08
N ASN A 216 -10.75 11.73 9.92
CA ASN A 216 -10.53 12.70 10.98
C ASN A 216 -11.88 13.19 11.52
N VAL A 217 -12.26 12.70 12.70
CA VAL A 217 -13.50 13.08 13.38
C VAL A 217 -13.22 14.29 14.28
N ALA A 218 -13.93 15.40 14.09
CA ALA A 218 -13.73 16.59 14.94
C ALA A 218 -13.98 16.26 16.43
N LEU A 219 -13.17 16.80 17.32
CA LEU A 219 -13.36 16.60 18.77
C LEU A 219 -14.56 17.42 19.27
N ASP A 220 -15.42 16.79 20.06
CA ASP A 220 -16.51 17.44 20.78
C ASP A 220 -16.55 16.93 22.23
N PRO A 221 -16.06 17.74 23.20
CA PRO A 221 -16.04 17.35 24.61
C PRO A 221 -17.41 17.11 25.24
N SER A 222 -18.51 17.44 24.55
CA SER A 222 -19.88 17.21 25.05
C SER A 222 -20.40 15.79 24.79
N GLN A 223 -19.71 15.01 23.94
CA GLN A 223 -20.10 13.65 23.55
C GLN A 223 -18.98 12.65 23.83
N THR A 224 -19.32 11.36 23.95
CA THR A 224 -18.31 10.32 24.12
C THR A 224 -17.61 10.04 22.79
N VAL A 225 -16.35 9.58 22.85
CA VAL A 225 -15.55 9.30 21.64
C VAL A 225 -16.24 8.29 20.72
N ASN A 226 -16.75 7.19 21.26
CA ASN A 226 -17.42 6.19 20.43
C ASN A 226 -18.69 6.74 19.78
N MET A 227 -19.46 7.58 20.48
CA MET A 227 -20.67 8.18 19.90
C MET A 227 -20.33 9.06 18.70
N LEU A 228 -19.29 9.89 18.82
CA LEU A 228 -18.80 10.74 17.73
C LEU A 228 -18.26 9.92 16.56
N ASN A 229 -17.37 8.97 16.86
CA ASN A 229 -16.74 8.12 15.85
C ASN A 229 -17.77 7.31 15.08
N GLU A 230 -18.72 6.67 15.77
CA GLU A 230 -19.77 5.87 15.14
C GLU A 230 -20.74 6.73 14.33
N ALA A 231 -21.11 7.92 14.81
CA ALA A 231 -21.99 8.83 14.09
C ALA A 231 -21.33 9.32 12.79
N TYR A 232 -20.05 9.73 12.86
CA TYR A 232 -19.27 10.11 11.68
C TYR A 232 -19.14 8.93 10.72
N PHE A 233 -18.72 7.76 11.22
CA PHE A 233 -18.51 6.57 10.39
C PHE A 233 -19.78 6.15 9.64
N LYS A 234 -20.93 6.10 10.32
CA LYS A 234 -22.22 5.76 9.68
C LYS A 234 -22.59 6.74 8.57
N LYS A 235 -22.31 8.03 8.79
CA LYS A 235 -22.71 9.12 7.87
C LYS A 235 -21.78 9.25 6.67
N GLU A 236 -20.47 9.26 6.91
CA GLU A 236 -19.46 9.64 5.91
C GLU A 236 -18.71 8.43 5.31
N VAL A 237 -18.72 7.27 5.97
CA VAL A 237 -17.95 6.09 5.52
C VAL A 237 -18.87 4.94 5.10
N GLN A 238 -19.72 4.46 6.00
CA GLN A 238 -20.49 3.23 5.83
C GLN A 238 -21.45 3.30 4.63
N HIS A 239 -21.95 4.49 4.29
CA HIS A 239 -22.78 4.70 3.11
C HIS A 239 -22.03 4.41 1.80
N HIS A 240 -20.75 4.79 1.73
CA HIS A 240 -19.91 4.61 0.54
C HIS A 240 -19.23 3.24 0.51
N VAL A 241 -18.89 2.70 1.67
CA VAL A 241 -18.20 1.41 1.82
C VAL A 241 -18.91 0.56 2.88
N PRO A 242 -19.97 -0.19 2.50
CA PRO A 242 -20.82 -0.90 3.45
C PRO A 242 -20.11 -2.01 4.25
N ASP A 243 -19.01 -2.54 3.72
CA ASP A 243 -18.22 -3.60 4.36
C ASP A 243 -16.99 -3.08 5.14
N ALA A 244 -16.85 -1.75 5.29
CA ALA A 244 -15.82 -1.18 6.14
C ALA A 244 -16.17 -1.28 7.64
N TRP A 245 -15.16 -1.13 8.49
CA TRP A 245 -15.32 -1.01 9.94
C TRP A 245 -14.20 -0.18 10.57
N ILE A 246 -14.39 0.24 11.82
CA ILE A 246 -13.41 0.97 12.63
C ILE A 246 -12.48 -0.04 13.32
N ASP A 247 -11.16 0.14 13.22
CA ASP A 247 -10.20 -0.65 14.02
C ASP A 247 -10.21 -0.20 15.48
N ALA A 248 -10.95 -0.93 16.33
CA ALA A 248 -11.01 -0.69 17.77
C ALA A 248 -9.67 -0.92 18.50
N ASN A 249 -8.69 -1.58 17.87
CA ASN A 249 -7.38 -1.81 18.47
C ASN A 249 -6.44 -0.60 18.35
N LYS A 250 -6.83 0.43 17.59
CA LYS A 250 -6.08 1.68 17.46
C LYS A 250 -6.65 2.68 18.44
N THR A 251 -5.99 2.81 19.58
CA THR A 251 -6.36 3.74 20.65
C THR A 251 -5.28 4.79 20.85
N ASP A 252 -5.65 5.95 21.38
CA ASP A 252 -4.67 6.96 21.80
C ASP A 252 -3.98 6.56 23.09
N ASP A 253 -2.69 6.85 23.19
CA ASP A 253 -1.88 6.44 24.33
C ASP A 253 -2.31 7.10 25.66
N LYS A 254 -2.97 8.27 25.61
CA LYS A 254 -3.31 9.04 26.82
C LYS A 254 -4.62 8.63 27.46
N ASP A 255 -5.67 8.49 26.66
CA ASP A 255 -7.03 8.21 27.15
C ASP A 255 -7.48 6.76 26.88
N GLN A 256 -6.73 6.00 26.06
CA GLN A 256 -7.04 4.63 25.66
C GLN A 256 -8.37 4.50 24.90
N GLU A 257 -8.89 5.61 24.34
CA GLU A 257 -10.10 5.62 23.51
C GLU A 257 -9.75 5.44 22.03
N VAL A 258 -10.73 4.96 21.25
CA VAL A 258 -10.55 4.61 19.82
C VAL A 258 -10.19 5.83 18.98
N GLY A 259 -9.15 5.66 18.16
CA GLY A 259 -8.56 6.68 17.29
C GLY A 259 -7.47 7.51 17.98
N ILE A 260 -6.57 8.08 17.19
CA ILE A 260 -5.43 8.87 17.65
C ILE A 260 -5.78 10.36 17.66
N VAL A 261 -5.53 11.07 18.76
CA VAL A 261 -5.78 12.52 18.80
C VAL A 261 -4.70 13.26 18.01
N GLY A 262 -5.13 14.04 17.02
CA GLY A 262 -4.31 14.96 16.25
C GLY A 262 -4.83 16.39 16.38
N TYR A 263 -3.99 17.35 16.00
CA TYR A 263 -4.37 18.75 15.91
C TYR A 263 -3.93 19.33 14.56
N GLU A 264 -4.82 20.06 13.91
CA GLU A 264 -4.54 20.78 12.68
C GLU A 264 -5.07 22.21 12.79
N ILE A 265 -4.20 23.19 12.51
CA ILE A 265 -4.57 24.61 12.53
C ILE A 265 -4.61 25.10 11.07
N PRO A 266 -5.79 25.17 10.43
CA PRO A 266 -5.91 25.64 9.06
C PRO A 266 -5.78 27.17 9.03
N PHE A 267 -4.55 27.69 9.03
CA PHE A 267 -4.29 29.13 9.05
C PHE A 267 -5.06 29.89 7.98
N ASN A 268 -5.16 29.35 6.76
CA ASN A 268 -5.92 29.97 5.68
C ASN A 268 -7.40 30.14 6.05
N ARG A 269 -8.05 29.14 6.65
CA ARG A 269 -9.47 29.23 7.03
C ARG A 269 -9.74 30.35 8.04
N HIS A 270 -8.80 30.60 8.95
CA HIS A 270 -8.99 31.55 10.04
C HIS A 270 -8.42 32.94 9.76
N PHE A 271 -7.35 33.05 8.99
CA PHE A 271 -6.58 34.28 8.83
C PHE A 271 -6.52 34.79 7.39
N TYR A 272 -6.96 34.01 6.39
CA TYR A 272 -7.05 34.52 5.03
C TYR A 272 -8.11 35.61 4.96
N GLN A 273 -7.67 36.81 4.60
CA GLN A 273 -8.54 37.91 4.23
C GLN A 273 -8.39 38.11 2.73
N TYR A 274 -9.50 38.02 2.01
CA TYR A 274 -9.51 38.32 0.59
C TYR A 274 -9.07 39.77 0.38
N GLN A 275 -7.97 39.96 -0.36
CA GLN A 275 -7.54 41.28 -0.80
C GLN A 275 -8.03 41.47 -2.24
N PRO A 276 -8.97 42.41 -2.48
CA PRO A 276 -9.40 42.69 -3.84
C PRO A 276 -8.21 43.22 -4.66
N PRO A 277 -8.18 42.95 -5.98
CA PRO A 277 -7.18 43.54 -6.85
C PRO A 277 -7.20 45.08 -6.77
N ARG A 278 -6.05 45.70 -7.04
CA ARG A 278 -5.95 47.17 -7.15
C ARG A 278 -6.90 47.72 -8.21
N ASN A 279 -7.38 48.94 -8.01
CA ASN A 279 -8.24 49.62 -8.98
C ASN A 279 -7.46 49.91 -10.27
N LEU A 280 -8.09 49.70 -11.44
CA LEU A 280 -7.48 49.96 -12.75
C LEU A 280 -7.00 51.40 -12.90
N VAL A 281 -7.76 52.38 -12.41
CA VAL A 281 -7.37 53.81 -12.51
C VAL A 281 -6.07 54.10 -11.76
N GLU A 282 -5.83 53.41 -10.63
CA GLU A 282 -4.57 53.52 -9.90
C GLU A 282 -3.42 52.80 -10.61
N ILE A 283 -3.72 51.74 -11.36
CA ILE A 283 -2.73 51.04 -12.18
C ILE A 283 -2.32 51.93 -13.36
N ASP A 284 -3.29 52.54 -14.05
CA ASP A 284 -3.05 53.45 -15.17
C ASP A 284 -2.22 54.67 -14.73
N ALA A 285 -2.55 55.28 -13.58
CA ALA A 285 -1.77 56.40 -13.04
C ALA A 285 -0.32 56.03 -12.69
N ASP A 286 -0.09 54.83 -12.13
CA ASP A 286 1.27 54.32 -11.87
C ASP A 286 2.02 54.05 -13.19
N LEU A 287 1.34 53.51 -14.21
CA LEU A 287 1.91 53.26 -15.54
C LEU A 287 2.30 54.56 -16.25
N ASP A 288 1.46 55.60 -16.17
CA ASP A 288 1.76 56.93 -16.72
C ASP A 288 2.97 57.56 -16.02
N ALA A 289 3.04 57.45 -14.69
CA ALA A 289 4.18 57.95 -13.92
C ALA A 289 5.50 57.25 -14.29
N VAL A 290 5.48 55.92 -14.41
CA VAL A 290 6.66 55.14 -14.86
C VAL A 290 7.01 55.49 -16.31
N SER A 291 6.02 55.70 -17.18
CA SER A 291 6.26 56.09 -18.57
C SER A 291 6.90 57.47 -18.68
N ALA A 292 6.50 58.42 -17.83
CA ALA A 292 7.13 59.73 -17.75
C ALA A 292 8.59 59.64 -17.26
N GLU A 293 8.86 58.86 -16.21
CA GLU A 293 10.24 58.62 -15.73
C GLU A 293 11.14 58.02 -16.83
N ILE A 294 10.61 57.06 -17.60
CA ILE A 294 11.33 56.47 -18.74
C ILE A 294 11.63 57.50 -19.82
N MET A 295 10.66 58.37 -20.15
CA MET A 295 10.85 59.41 -21.16
C MET A 295 11.90 60.43 -20.74
N ASP A 296 11.91 60.84 -19.46
CA ASP A 296 12.93 61.73 -18.91
C ASP A 296 14.33 61.10 -18.98
N LEU A 297 14.47 59.83 -18.56
CA LEU A 297 15.72 59.07 -18.66
C LEU A 297 16.22 58.95 -20.11
N LEU A 298 15.33 58.75 -21.08
CA LEU A 298 15.71 58.68 -22.49
C LEU A 298 16.17 60.05 -23.02
N GLN A 299 15.55 61.15 -22.58
CA GLN A 299 15.99 62.50 -22.96
C GLN A 299 17.38 62.85 -22.40
N GLU A 300 17.70 62.38 -21.20
CA GLU A 300 19.04 62.53 -20.59
C GLU A 300 20.13 61.78 -21.36
N VAL A 301 19.80 60.69 -22.07
CA VAL A 301 20.77 59.89 -22.86
C VAL A 301 20.97 60.45 -24.28
N HIS A 302 19.98 61.18 -24.80
CA HIS A 302 20.03 61.79 -26.13
C HIS A 302 20.53 63.25 -26.15
N SER A 303 20.85 63.82 -24.97
CA SER A 303 21.47 65.15 -24.79
C SER A 303 22.95 65.04 -24.49
#